data_AF-A0A8J1Y3R3-F1
#
_entry.id   AF-A0A8J1Y3R3-F1
#
_cell.length_a   1.000
_cell.length_b   1.000
_cell.length_c   1.000
_cell.angle_alpha   90.00
_cell.angle_beta   90.00
_cell.angle_gamma   90.00
#
_symmetry.space_group_name_H-M   'P 1'
#
loop_
_entity.id
_entity.type
_entity.pdbx_description
1 polymer ?
#
loop_
_entity_poly.entity_id
_entity_poly.type
_entity_poly.pdbx_seq_one_letter_code
_entity_poly.pdbx_strand_id
1 'polypeptide(L)'
;EDTTHELLIKDIAIEDEAEYSITLENGEKSSAMLFVEDAMPEFVKPLKDQTIMEGESTDMKCELSKPDITTTWQQDGHELTESDRVKIVVDGVTQQLTIKDSVLDDEAEYTCVVSHEVSTTAMLYVDEAPVDFT
;
A
#
# COMPACT_ATOMS: atom_id res chain seq x y z
N GLU A 1 -29.73 -6.92 41.89
CA GLU A 1 -28.98 -7.64 40.85
C GLU A 1 -28.64 -6.63 39.77
N ASP A 2 -27.36 -6.35 39.53
CA ASP A 2 -26.95 -5.51 38.41
C ASP A 2 -27.17 -6.29 37.11
N THR A 3 -28.00 -5.75 36.21
CA THR A 3 -28.25 -6.34 34.89
C THR A 3 -27.40 -5.61 33.87
N THR A 4 -26.41 -6.31 33.29
CA THR A 4 -25.56 -5.75 32.23
C THR A 4 -26.16 -6.08 30.86
N HIS A 5 -26.29 -5.06 30.01
CA HIS A 5 -26.64 -5.22 28.59
C HIS A 5 -25.40 -4.89 27.73
N GLU A 6 -25.01 -5.80 26.84
CA GLU A 6 -23.86 -5.65 25.95
C GLU A 6 -24.30 -5.63 24.48
N LEU A 7 -23.68 -4.74 23.69
CA LEU A 7 -23.80 -4.69 22.24
C LEU A 7 -22.44 -5.04 21.63
N LEU A 8 -22.40 -6.05 20.76
CA LEU A 8 -21.20 -6.47 20.02
C LEU A 8 -21.40 -6.24 18.53
N ILE A 9 -20.61 -5.32 17.97
CA ILE A 9 -20.53 -5.09 16.52
C ILE A 9 -19.28 -5.84 16.02
N LYS A 10 -19.44 -6.62 14.95
CA LYS A 10 -18.37 -7.43 14.35
C LYS A 10 -18.05 -6.86 12.97
N ASP A 11 -16.78 -6.96 12.57
CA ASP A 11 -16.31 -6.52 11.26
C ASP A 11 -16.68 -5.06 10.95
N ILE A 12 -16.15 -4.16 11.79
CA ILE A 12 -16.50 -2.73 11.79
C ILE A 12 -16.23 -2.08 10.43
N ALA A 13 -17.23 -1.40 9.87
CA ALA A 13 -17.14 -0.63 8.65
C ALA A 13 -17.51 0.83 8.90
N ILE A 14 -17.14 1.73 7.97
CA ILE A 14 -17.51 3.16 8.05
C ILE A 14 -19.03 3.35 8.18
N GLU A 15 -19.81 2.44 7.60
CA GLU A 15 -21.29 2.45 7.69
C GLU A 15 -21.83 2.18 9.10
N ASP A 16 -21.01 1.62 10.01
CA ASP A 16 -21.37 1.39 11.41
C ASP A 16 -21.19 2.65 12.29
N GLU A 17 -20.64 3.74 11.74
CA GLU A 17 -20.55 5.02 12.45
C GLU A 17 -21.96 5.59 12.69
N ALA A 18 -22.45 5.44 13.93
CA ALA A 18 -23.79 5.85 14.33
C ALA A 18 -23.92 6.11 15.85
N GLU A 19 -25.00 6.79 16.23
CA GLU A 19 -25.45 6.81 17.63
C GLU A 19 -26.22 5.51 17.91
N TYR A 20 -25.66 4.67 18.78
CA TYR A 20 -26.34 3.51 19.31
C TYR A 20 -27.03 3.86 20.61
N SER A 21 -28.29 3.48 20.74
CA SER A 21 -29.05 3.73 21.97
C SER A 21 -29.82 2.51 22.42
N ILE A 22 -29.83 2.30 23.74
CA ILE A 22 -30.67 1.33 24.42
C ILE A 22 -31.77 2.09 25.16
N THR A 23 -33.01 1.64 25.00
CA THR A 23 -34.17 2.15 25.75
C THR A 23 -34.77 0.99 26.55
N LEU A 24 -34.91 1.17 27.85
CA LEU A 24 -35.51 0.21 28.75
C LEU A 24 -37.04 0.33 28.73
N GLU A 25 -37.77 -0.71 29.14
CA GLU A 25 -39.24 -0.71 29.17
C GLU A 25 -39.83 0.40 30.06
N ASN A 26 -39.06 0.88 31.04
CA ASN A 26 -39.45 1.98 31.93
C ASN A 26 -39.23 3.38 31.30
N GLY A 27 -38.74 3.45 30.06
CA GLY A 27 -38.52 4.70 29.32
C GLY A 27 -37.14 5.33 29.53
N GLU A 28 -36.26 4.74 30.35
CA GLU A 28 -34.87 5.20 30.48
C GLU A 28 -34.07 4.91 29.21
N LYS A 29 -33.27 5.88 28.76
CA LYS A 29 -32.44 5.78 27.54
C LYS A 29 -30.97 6.01 27.88
N SER A 30 -30.10 5.17 27.36
CA SER A 30 -28.65 5.40 27.31
C SER A 30 -28.20 5.39 25.86
N SER A 31 -27.31 6.30 25.47
CA SER A 31 -26.81 6.42 24.09
C SER A 31 -25.31 6.60 24.08
N ALA A 32 -24.65 6.06 23.07
CA ALA A 32 -23.22 6.22 22.81
C ALA A 32 -23.00 6.41 21.31
N MET A 33 -22.05 7.28 20.95
CA MET A 33 -21.66 7.50 19.57
C MET A 33 -20.48 6.60 19.24
N LEU A 34 -20.62 5.77 18.20
CA LEU A 34 -19.53 5.02 17.61
C LEU A 34 -18.93 5.86 16.50
N PHE A 35 -17.62 6.10 16.54
CA PHE A 35 -16.85 6.70 15.45
C PHE A 35 -15.98 5.61 14.82
N VAL A 36 -15.96 5.55 13.49
CA VAL A 36 -15.13 4.59 12.76
C VAL A 36 -14.07 5.36 11.99
N GLU A 37 -12.84 5.34 12.48
CA GLU A 37 -11.72 5.96 11.77
C GLU A 37 -11.32 5.10 10.57
N ASP A 38 -11.29 5.71 9.38
CA ASP A 38 -10.72 5.09 8.19
C ASP A 38 -9.20 4.98 8.41
N ALA A 39 -8.74 3.79 8.80
CA ALA A 39 -7.32 3.54 9.01
C ALA A 39 -6.55 3.84 7.72
N MET A 40 -5.46 4.62 7.80
CA MET A 40 -4.63 4.90 6.63
C MET A 40 -4.14 3.58 6.00
N PRO A 41 -4.01 3.50 4.67
CA PRO A 41 -3.41 2.34 4.03
C PRO A 41 -1.98 2.15 4.55
N GLU A 42 -1.60 0.90 4.78
CA GLU A 42 -0.27 0.52 5.27
C GLU A 42 0.35 -0.51 4.33
N PHE A 43 1.67 -0.53 4.20
CA PHE A 43 2.37 -1.56 3.42
C PHE A 43 2.41 -2.89 4.19
N VAL A 44 1.53 -3.82 3.84
CA VAL A 44 1.54 -5.18 4.39
C VAL A 44 2.71 -5.99 3.84
N LYS A 45 3.14 -5.70 2.61
CA LYS A 45 4.43 -6.16 2.07
C LYS A 45 5.17 -4.96 1.51
N PRO A 46 6.20 -4.45 2.22
CA PRO A 46 7.02 -3.36 1.71
C PRO A 46 7.85 -3.82 0.52
N LEU A 47 8.40 -2.85 -0.21
CA LEU A 47 9.45 -3.12 -1.19
C LEU A 47 10.66 -3.79 -0.54
N LYS A 48 11.43 -4.49 -1.37
CA LYS A 48 12.65 -5.17 -0.97
C LYS A 48 13.72 -4.91 -2.00
N ASP A 49 14.95 -4.86 -1.53
CA ASP A 49 16.11 -4.70 -2.40
C ASP A 49 16.19 -5.86 -3.40
N GLN A 50 16.57 -5.53 -4.62
CA GLN A 50 16.66 -6.46 -5.73
C GLN A 50 17.96 -6.24 -6.49
N THR A 51 18.53 -7.32 -7.03
CA THR A 51 19.68 -7.27 -7.93
C THR A 51 19.26 -7.94 -9.22
N ILE A 52 19.51 -7.28 -10.35
CA ILE A 52 19.21 -7.77 -11.69
C ILE A 52 20.42 -7.61 -12.59
N MET A 53 20.46 -8.34 -13.70
CA MET A 53 21.48 -8.13 -14.73
C MET A 53 21.04 -7.07 -15.73
N GLU A 54 22.00 -6.32 -16.27
CA GLU A 54 21.79 -5.41 -17.39
C GLU A 54 21.09 -6.13 -18.55
N GLY A 55 20.08 -5.50 -19.12
CA GLY A 55 19.22 -6.02 -20.18
C GLY A 55 18.03 -6.86 -19.68
N GLU A 56 17.99 -7.26 -18.41
CA GLU A 56 16.82 -7.95 -17.86
C GLU A 56 15.68 -6.98 -17.53
N SER A 57 14.47 -7.52 -17.37
CA SER A 57 13.32 -6.76 -16.87
C SER A 57 13.10 -7.09 -15.40
N THR A 58 12.78 -6.09 -14.59
CA THR A 58 12.46 -6.27 -13.17
C THR A 58 11.04 -5.85 -12.84
N ASP A 59 10.49 -6.48 -11.80
CA ASP A 59 9.20 -6.17 -11.21
C ASP A 59 9.38 -5.85 -9.72
N MET A 60 9.33 -4.57 -9.38
CA MET A 60 9.30 -4.11 -8.00
C MET A 60 7.85 -4.09 -7.51
N LYS A 61 7.55 -4.87 -6.47
CA LYS A 61 6.18 -5.09 -5.99
C LYS A 61 6.05 -4.81 -4.50
N CYS A 62 4.99 -4.12 -4.13
CA CYS A 62 4.56 -3.96 -2.74
C CYS A 62 3.05 -4.17 -2.62
N GLU A 63 2.58 -4.50 -1.42
CA GLU A 63 1.16 -4.74 -1.14
C GLU A 63 0.69 -3.83 -0.01
N LEU A 64 -0.52 -3.28 -0.18
CA LEU A 64 -1.18 -2.40 0.77
C LEU A 64 -2.27 -3.13 1.58
N SER A 65 -2.66 -2.55 2.71
CA SER A 65 -3.77 -3.06 3.53
C SER A 65 -5.15 -2.80 2.89
N LYS A 66 -5.24 -1.84 1.97
CA LYS A 66 -6.47 -1.46 1.25
C LYS A 66 -6.28 -1.54 -0.28
N PRO A 67 -7.30 -1.99 -1.02
CA PRO A 67 -7.23 -2.07 -2.48
C PRO A 67 -7.48 -0.72 -3.15
N ASP A 68 -7.20 -0.65 -4.45
CA ASP A 68 -7.54 0.47 -5.34
C ASP A 68 -6.95 1.83 -4.92
N ILE A 69 -5.86 1.79 -4.14
CA ILE A 69 -5.09 2.96 -3.75
C ILE A 69 -4.17 3.38 -4.90
N THR A 70 -4.24 4.66 -5.27
CA THR A 70 -3.33 5.26 -6.24
C THR A 70 -1.97 5.52 -5.59
N THR A 71 -0.90 5.18 -6.29
CA THR A 71 0.48 5.39 -5.82
C THR A 71 1.31 6.18 -6.82
N THR A 72 2.29 6.90 -6.30
CA THR A 72 3.32 7.57 -7.07
C THR A 72 4.62 6.80 -6.90
N TRP A 73 5.29 6.48 -8.00
CA TRP A 73 6.62 5.87 -7.96
C TRP A 73 7.70 6.92 -8.16
N GLN A 74 8.81 6.78 -7.45
CA GLN A 74 9.95 7.67 -7.53
C GLN A 74 11.24 6.88 -7.73
N GLN A 75 12.19 7.43 -8.48
CA GLN A 75 13.57 6.98 -8.64
C GLN A 75 14.50 8.08 -8.12
N ASP A 76 15.30 7.78 -7.10
CA ASP A 76 16.16 8.74 -6.39
C ASP A 76 15.40 10.04 -6.00
N GLY A 77 14.16 9.88 -5.54
CA GLY A 77 13.28 10.97 -5.13
C GLY A 77 12.61 11.76 -6.28
N HIS A 78 12.86 11.40 -7.54
CA HIS A 78 12.19 12.01 -8.70
C HIS A 78 11.00 11.14 -9.15
N GLU A 79 9.85 11.76 -9.39
CA GLU A 79 8.65 11.06 -9.85
C GLU A 79 8.88 10.38 -11.20
N LEU A 80 8.57 9.08 -11.26
CA LEU A 80 8.59 8.27 -12.46
C LEU A 80 7.29 8.46 -13.24
N THR A 81 7.43 8.57 -14.56
CA THR A 81 6.29 8.58 -15.49
C THR A 81 6.31 7.30 -16.31
N GLU A 82 5.13 6.75 -16.57
CA GLU A 82 5.00 5.58 -17.45
C GLU A 82 5.54 5.87 -18.86
N SER A 83 6.20 4.86 -19.42
CA SER A 83 6.81 4.91 -20.75
C SER A 83 6.80 3.50 -21.38
N ASP A 84 7.41 3.34 -22.55
CA ASP A 84 7.53 2.00 -23.16
C ASP A 84 8.37 1.03 -22.31
N ARG A 85 9.37 1.56 -21.58
CA ARG A 85 10.25 0.80 -20.67
C ARG A 85 9.68 0.66 -19.27
N VAL A 86 9.02 1.71 -18.77
CA VAL A 86 8.52 1.78 -17.38
C VAL A 86 7.00 1.63 -17.35
N LYS A 87 6.48 0.62 -16.65
CA LYS A 87 5.04 0.41 -16.48
C LYS A 87 4.65 0.37 -15.02
N ILE A 88 3.54 1.01 -14.69
CA ILE A 88 2.98 1.01 -13.34
C ILE A 88 1.61 0.34 -13.39
N VAL A 89 1.42 -0.68 -12.56
CA VAL A 89 0.18 -1.46 -12.53
C VAL A 89 -0.33 -1.52 -11.09
N VAL A 90 -1.63 -1.25 -10.95
CA VAL A 90 -2.40 -1.44 -9.72
C VAL A 90 -3.33 -2.62 -9.92
N ASP A 91 -3.21 -3.64 -9.08
CA ASP A 91 -4.09 -4.82 -9.08
C ASP A 91 -4.60 -5.09 -7.66
N GLY A 92 -5.78 -4.56 -7.36
CA GLY A 92 -6.36 -4.62 -6.02
C GLY A 92 -5.44 -3.96 -4.98
N VAL A 93 -4.86 -4.77 -4.10
CA VAL A 93 -3.92 -4.32 -3.05
C VAL A 93 -2.47 -4.27 -3.51
N THR A 94 -2.15 -4.81 -4.68
CA THR A 94 -0.79 -4.92 -5.18
C THR A 94 -0.43 -3.74 -6.07
N GLN A 95 0.71 -3.12 -5.78
CA GLN A 95 1.33 -2.06 -6.57
C GLN A 95 2.58 -2.63 -7.22
N GLN A 96 2.69 -2.53 -8.55
CA GLN A 96 3.79 -3.08 -9.32
C GLN A 96 4.40 -2.03 -10.24
N LEU A 97 5.71 -1.85 -10.15
CA LEU A 97 6.55 -1.12 -11.10
C LEU A 97 7.36 -2.13 -11.91
N THR A 98 7.21 -2.10 -13.23
CA THR A 98 8.01 -2.91 -14.15
C THR A 98 8.97 -2.00 -14.91
N ILE A 99 10.26 -2.34 -14.88
CA ILE A 99 11.30 -1.69 -15.68
C ILE A 99 11.84 -2.71 -16.66
N LYS A 100 11.79 -2.39 -17.96
CA LYS A 100 12.26 -3.26 -19.03
C LYS A 100 13.61 -2.83 -19.57
N ASP A 101 14.36 -3.83 -20.04
CA ASP A 101 15.66 -3.66 -20.68
C ASP A 101 16.57 -2.82 -19.78
N SER A 102 16.79 -3.28 -18.55
CA SER A 102 17.41 -2.47 -17.50
C SER A 102 18.84 -2.08 -17.86
N VAL A 103 19.22 -0.85 -17.54
CA VAL A 103 20.55 -0.29 -17.77
C VAL A 103 21.21 0.06 -16.43
N LEU A 104 22.52 0.30 -16.44
CA LEU A 104 23.24 0.67 -15.21
C LEU A 104 22.70 1.93 -14.53
N ASP A 105 22.16 2.89 -15.31
CA ASP A 105 21.52 4.10 -14.77
C ASP A 105 20.17 3.81 -14.06
N ASP A 106 19.62 2.61 -14.22
CA ASP A 106 18.43 2.18 -13.48
C ASP A 106 18.77 1.72 -12.05
N GLU A 107 20.06 1.53 -11.69
CA GLU A 107 20.50 1.31 -10.31
C GLU A 107 20.24 2.57 -9.48
N ALA A 108 19.24 2.50 -8.60
CA ALA A 108 18.73 3.64 -7.85
C ALA A 108 17.89 3.20 -6.65
N GLU A 109 17.56 4.17 -5.80
CA GLU A 109 16.56 3.99 -4.77
C GLU A 109 15.15 4.20 -5.35
N TYR A 110 14.32 3.15 -5.34
CA TYR A 110 12.94 3.22 -5.79
C TYR A 110 11.99 3.33 -4.59
N THR A 111 11.11 4.32 -4.65
CA THR A 111 10.12 4.58 -3.61
C THR A 111 8.70 4.52 -4.17
N CYS A 112 7.84 3.72 -3.55
CA CYS A 112 6.40 3.73 -3.78
C CYS A 112 5.74 4.60 -2.69
N VAL A 113 5.12 5.70 -3.11
CA VAL A 113 4.50 6.72 -2.26
C VAL A 113 2.99 6.60 -2.37
N VAL A 114 2.32 6.39 -1.24
CA VAL A 114 0.85 6.47 -1.13
C VAL A 114 0.44 7.87 -0.67
N SER A 115 1.15 8.39 0.33
CA SER A 115 0.91 9.72 0.89
C SER A 115 2.21 10.26 1.49
N HIS A 116 2.18 11.48 1.99
CA HIS A 116 3.34 12.14 2.60
C HIS A 116 3.88 11.42 3.86
N GLU A 117 3.06 10.56 4.48
CA GLU A 117 3.40 9.79 5.69
C GLU A 117 3.54 8.28 5.42
N VAL A 118 3.12 7.82 4.24
CA VAL A 118 3.08 6.39 3.90
C VAL A 118 3.82 6.17 2.58
N SER A 119 5.05 5.66 2.70
CA SER A 119 5.87 5.23 1.56
C SER A 119 6.67 3.97 1.92
N THR A 120 7.14 3.26 0.91
CA THR A 120 8.08 2.16 1.05
C THR A 120 9.18 2.31 0.01
N THR A 121 10.40 1.91 0.37
CA THR A 121 11.61 2.20 -0.39
C THR A 121 12.48 0.95 -0.48
N ALA A 122 13.13 0.74 -1.61
CA ALA A 122 14.12 -0.32 -1.80
C ALA A 122 15.17 0.07 -2.84
N MET A 123 16.36 -0.53 -2.71
CA MET A 123 17.44 -0.36 -3.67
C MET A 123 17.32 -1.38 -4.81
N LEU A 124 17.41 -0.92 -6.05
CA LEU A 124 17.64 -1.78 -7.21
C LEU A 124 19.12 -1.72 -7.56
N TYR A 125 19.79 -2.87 -7.62
CA TYR A 125 21.16 -3.03 -8.08
C TYR A 125 21.17 -3.61 -9.50
N VAL A 126 22.03 -3.09 -10.37
CA VAL A 126 22.15 -3.57 -11.75
C VAL A 126 23.57 -4.04 -12.02
N ASP A 127 23.76 -5.35 -12.13
CA ASP A 127 25.04 -5.95 -12.47
C ASP A 127 25.29 -5.89 -14.00
N GLU A 128 26.52 -5.56 -14.41
CA GLU A 128 26.93 -5.58 -15.82
C GLU A 128 26.77 -6.98 -16.43
N ALA A 129 26.23 -7.05 -17.64
CA ALA A 129 26.17 -8.31 -18.38
C ALA A 129 27.59 -8.78 -18.75
N PRO A 130 27.88 -10.10 -18.66
CA PRO A 130 29.18 -10.61 -19.04
C PRO A 130 29.41 -10.35 -20.54
N VAL A 131 30.49 -9.62 -20.85
CA VAL A 131 30.88 -9.33 -22.23
C VAL A 131 31.39 -10.63 -22.87
N ASP A 132 30.55 -11.26 -23.71
CA ASP A 132 30.95 -12.42 -24.51
C ASP A 132 31.90 -11.96 -25.63
N PHE A 133 33.20 -12.18 -25.45
CA PHE A 133 34.19 -11.98 -26.50
C PHE A 133 34.14 -13.16 -27.48
N THR A 134 33.56 -12.96 -28.67
CA THR A 134 33.62 -13.90 -29.80
C THR A 134 34.54 -13.42 -30.91
#